data_AF-A0A3Q1EQN9-F1
#
_entry.id   AF-A0A3Q1EQN9-F1
#
_cell.length_a   1.000
_cell.length_b   1.000
_cell.length_c   1.000
_cell.angle_alpha   90.00
_cell.angle_beta   90.00
_cell.angle_gamma   90.00
#
_symmetry.space_group_name_H-M   'P 1'
#
loop_
_entity.id
_entity.type
_entity.pdbx_description
1 polymer ?
#
loop_
_entity_poly.entity_id
_entity_poly.type
_entity_poly.pdbx_seq_one_letter_code
_entity_poly.pdbx_strand_id
1 'polypeptide(L)'
;MSKSEVKKESGESSPSEAACLCSPPAAKNQCASCGMEIHDRYLLKVNNLNWHLGCLECSVCRASLRQHSSCYVKNKEIYCKLDYFSRFGTKCAQCGRQVYASDWVRRARGSVYHLACFACFSCKRQLSTGEEFGLVEGRVLCRSHYDIMLDNLRRAAENGTGLTLEGALPSDQDCQPKPAKRARTSFTAEQLQVDAALMCVFRDNAVFHMHVYLCGFVS
;
A
#
# COMPACT_ATOMS: atom_id res chain seq x y z
N MET A 1 11.18 50.21 91.20
CA MET A 1 10.31 49.17 91.81
C MET A 1 9.18 48.85 90.82
N SER A 2 8.62 47.64 90.88
CA SER A 2 7.49 47.15 90.05
C SER A 2 7.84 46.92 88.57
N LYS A 3 7.77 45.69 88.01
CA LYS A 3 6.58 44.85 87.68
C LYS A 3 5.69 45.47 86.59
N SER A 4 5.17 44.77 85.58
CA SER A 4 5.17 43.31 85.27
C SER A 4 4.61 43.04 83.85
N GLU A 5 4.86 41.83 83.31
CA GLU A 5 4.04 41.00 82.38
C GLU A 5 3.51 41.61 81.04
N VAL A 6 3.86 41.12 79.82
CA VAL A 6 3.70 39.79 79.15
C VAL A 6 2.38 39.57 78.39
N LYS A 7 2.44 39.62 77.04
CA LYS A 7 1.82 38.69 76.04
C LYS A 7 2.36 39.03 74.64
N LYS A 8 2.97 38.17 73.81
CA LYS A 8 2.44 37.00 73.04
C LYS A 8 1.20 37.41 72.20
N GLU A 9 1.05 37.25 70.88
CA GLU A 9 1.71 36.49 69.77
C GLU A 9 1.42 37.21 68.42
N SER A 10 2.05 36.97 67.25
CA SER A 10 3.29 36.26 66.81
C SER A 10 3.51 36.45 65.29
N GLY A 11 4.72 36.21 64.75
CA GLY A 11 4.91 35.85 63.32
C GLY A 11 5.57 36.89 62.39
N GLU A 12 6.90 36.97 62.46
CA GLU A 12 7.78 37.40 61.35
C GLU A 12 7.63 36.47 60.11
N SER A 13 7.98 36.81 58.87
CA SER A 13 8.50 38.04 58.25
C SER A 13 8.36 37.97 56.70
N SER A 14 8.34 39.12 56.02
CA SER A 14 8.61 39.28 54.57
C SER A 14 10.13 39.53 54.33
N PRO A 15 10.67 39.86 53.13
CA PRO A 15 10.09 40.03 51.78
C PRO A 15 10.99 39.49 50.60
N SER A 16 10.75 40.02 49.40
CA SER A 16 11.66 40.25 48.24
C SER A 16 12.06 39.12 47.25
N GLU A 17 11.56 39.30 46.01
CA GLU A 17 12.27 39.37 44.70
C GLU A 17 13.22 38.24 44.21
N ALA A 18 12.94 37.68 43.01
CA ALA A 18 13.75 37.89 41.78
C ALA A 18 13.59 36.77 40.70
N ALA A 19 13.31 37.19 39.44
CA ALA A 19 13.67 36.54 38.15
C ALA A 19 13.15 35.09 37.87
N CYS A 20 13.21 34.48 36.68
CA CYS A 20 13.81 34.82 35.37
C CYS A 20 12.85 34.50 34.20
N LEU A 21 13.02 35.18 33.06
CA LEU A 21 12.53 34.69 31.76
C LEU A 21 13.51 33.65 31.17
N CYS A 22 13.00 32.81 30.26
CA CYS A 22 13.75 31.92 29.37
C CYS A 22 14.62 30.83 30.01
N SER A 23 13.98 29.73 30.43
CA SER A 23 14.57 28.41 30.18
C SER A 23 14.81 28.24 28.67
N PRO A 24 15.94 27.66 28.21
CA PRO A 24 16.07 27.27 26.82
C PRO A 24 14.98 26.24 26.47
N PRO A 25 14.48 26.19 25.21
CA PRO A 25 13.60 25.13 24.79
C PRO A 25 14.40 23.82 24.67
N ALA A 26 14.61 23.16 25.81
CA ALA A 26 14.99 21.76 25.86
C ALA A 26 14.01 21.00 24.97
N ALA A 27 14.54 20.20 24.03
CA ALA A 27 13.77 19.64 22.93
C ALA A 27 12.56 18.87 23.46
N LYS A 28 11.37 19.46 23.31
CA LYS A 28 10.20 19.09 24.12
C LYS A 28 9.84 17.63 23.89
N ASN A 29 9.73 16.87 24.98
CA ASN A 29 9.22 15.50 24.93
C ASN A 29 7.70 15.49 24.74
N GLN A 30 7.18 16.21 23.74
CA GLN A 30 5.75 16.26 23.45
C GLN A 30 5.31 14.98 22.73
N CYS A 31 4.21 14.40 23.21
CA CYS A 31 3.60 13.23 22.59
C CYS A 31 2.90 13.62 21.29
N ALA A 32 3.29 13.00 20.18
CA ALA A 32 2.70 13.27 18.87
C ALA A 32 1.23 12.85 18.70
N SER A 33 0.66 12.09 19.66
CA SER A 33 -0.76 11.69 19.66
C SER A 33 -1.65 12.70 20.39
N CYS A 34 -1.28 13.08 21.63
CA CYS A 34 -2.11 13.93 22.50
C CYS A 34 -1.59 15.37 22.67
N GLY A 35 -0.42 15.72 22.12
CA GLY A 35 0.19 17.05 22.21
C GLY A 35 0.78 17.43 23.58
N MET A 36 0.47 16.66 24.63
CA MET A 36 0.96 16.89 26.00
C MET A 36 2.44 16.52 26.15
N GLU A 37 3.11 17.13 27.13
CA GLU A 37 4.49 16.80 27.51
C GLU A 37 4.57 15.46 28.26
N ILE A 38 5.53 14.63 27.87
CA ILE A 38 5.75 13.30 28.43
C ILE A 38 6.64 13.44 29.67
N HIS A 39 6.02 13.34 30.84
CA HIS A 39 6.69 13.22 32.13
C HIS A 39 6.88 11.76 32.59
N ASP A 40 6.50 10.79 31.74
CA ASP A 40 6.71 9.36 32.00
C ASP A 40 8.19 9.03 32.18
N ARG A 41 8.50 8.08 33.07
CA ARG A 41 9.87 7.55 33.25
C ARG A 41 10.47 6.94 31.98
N TYR A 42 9.64 6.50 31.04
CA TYR A 42 10.05 5.88 29.79
C TYR A 42 9.14 6.36 28.66
N LEU A 43 9.72 6.73 27.52
CA LEU A 43 8.99 7.10 26.32
C LEU A 43 9.34 6.20 25.13
N LEU A 44 8.46 6.17 24.14
CA LEU A 44 8.69 5.47 22.88
C LEU A 44 9.04 6.49 21.79
N LYS A 45 10.11 6.22 21.05
CA LYS A 45 10.55 7.09 19.94
C LYS A 45 10.33 6.38 18.60
N VAL A 46 9.48 6.96 17.76
CA VAL A 46 9.07 6.40 16.45
C VAL A 46 9.08 7.51 15.41
N ASN A 47 9.78 7.29 14.28
CA ASN A 47 9.91 8.28 13.20
C ASN A 47 10.32 9.68 13.69
N ASN A 48 11.30 9.74 14.60
CA ASN A 48 11.79 10.95 15.28
C ASN A 48 10.76 11.72 16.14
N LEU A 49 9.57 11.15 16.36
CA LEU A 49 8.53 11.67 17.25
C LEU A 49 8.51 10.88 18.56
N ASN A 50 8.14 11.54 19.65
CA ASN A 50 8.02 10.94 20.98
C ASN A 50 6.55 10.58 21.27
N TRP A 51 6.33 9.49 22.01
CA TRP A 51 5.01 8.96 22.34
C TRP A 51 4.97 8.44 23.78
N HIS A 52 3.89 8.72 24.52
CA HIS A 52 3.59 7.99 25.76
C HIS A 52 3.43 6.49 25.48
N LEU A 53 3.71 5.66 26.48
CA LEU A 53 3.54 4.21 26.41
C LEU A 53 2.10 3.78 26.04
N GLY A 54 1.10 4.55 26.49
CA GLY A 54 -0.31 4.32 26.15
C GLY A 54 -0.77 4.97 24.85
N CYS A 55 -0.10 6.02 24.37
CA CYS A 55 -0.54 6.78 23.19
C CYS A 55 -0.05 6.20 21.86
N LEU A 56 0.85 5.20 21.88
CA LEU A 56 1.31 4.51 20.69
C LEU A 56 0.33 3.36 20.34
N GLU A 57 -0.72 3.69 19.60
CA GLU A 57 -1.76 2.75 19.15
C GLU A 57 -1.81 2.66 17.62
N CYS A 58 -2.40 1.57 17.10
CA CYS A 58 -2.73 1.50 15.69
C CYS A 58 -3.99 2.32 15.34
N SER A 59 -3.90 3.21 14.35
CA SER A 59 -5.02 4.02 13.85
C SER A 59 -6.26 3.23 13.39
N VAL A 60 -6.12 1.93 13.11
CA VAL A 60 -7.19 1.07 12.59
C VAL A 60 -7.84 0.24 13.70
N CYS A 61 -7.10 -0.69 14.32
CA CYS A 61 -7.63 -1.57 15.35
C CYS A 61 -7.56 -1.02 16.79
N ARG A 62 -6.92 0.14 17.01
CA ARG A 62 -6.63 0.74 18.33
C ARG A 62 -5.83 -0.15 19.29
N ALA A 63 -5.23 -1.25 18.81
CA ALA A 63 -4.34 -2.06 19.61
C ALA A 63 -3.09 -1.27 20.04
N SER A 64 -2.73 -1.35 21.32
CA SER A 64 -1.51 -0.73 21.86
C SER A 64 -0.27 -1.41 21.29
N LEU A 65 0.62 -0.61 20.71
CA LEU A 65 1.85 -1.07 20.07
C LEU A 65 3.05 -1.11 21.04
N ARG A 66 2.84 -0.80 22.33
CA ARG A 66 3.87 -0.82 23.39
C ARG A 66 4.66 -2.13 23.46
N GLN A 67 4.01 -3.26 23.24
CA GLN A 67 4.61 -4.60 23.32
C GLN A 67 5.16 -5.09 21.97
N HIS A 68 4.92 -4.35 20.88
CA HIS A 68 5.39 -4.73 19.55
C HIS A 68 6.81 -4.20 19.31
N SER A 69 7.72 -5.08 18.84
CA SER A 69 9.11 -4.71 18.51
C SER A 69 9.22 -3.74 17.33
N SER A 70 8.19 -3.63 16.50
CA SER A 70 8.14 -2.75 15.34
C SER A 70 6.73 -2.24 15.07
N CYS A 71 6.66 -1.03 14.53
CA CYS A 71 5.44 -0.41 14.04
C CYS A 71 5.68 0.20 12.65
N TYR A 72 4.60 0.49 11.93
CA TYR A 72 4.66 0.99 10.56
C TYR A 72 4.03 2.37 10.50
N VAL A 73 4.73 3.33 9.89
CA VAL A 73 4.26 4.71 9.77
C VAL A 73 3.95 5.02 8.32
N LYS A 74 2.78 5.61 8.05
CA LYS A 74 2.39 6.11 6.72
C LYS A 74 1.51 7.34 6.89
N ASN A 75 1.74 8.38 6.10
CA ASN A 75 0.97 9.63 6.15
C ASN A 75 0.87 10.26 7.56
N LYS A 76 1.91 10.11 8.39
CA LYS A 76 1.97 10.47 9.82
C LYS A 76 1.10 9.63 10.78
N GLU A 77 0.37 8.65 10.27
CA GLU A 77 -0.40 7.70 11.08
C GLU A 77 0.41 6.43 11.39
N ILE A 78 0.06 5.75 12.49
CA ILE A 78 0.75 4.55 12.96
C ILE A 78 -0.13 3.32 12.83
N TYR A 79 0.46 2.25 12.32
CA TYR A 79 -0.23 1.01 11.98
C TYR A 79 0.47 -0.19 12.64
N CYS A 80 -0.35 -1.13 13.13
CA CYS A 80 0.14 -2.46 13.48
C CYS A 80 0.59 -3.19 12.20
N LYS A 81 1.43 -4.22 12.35
CA LYS A 81 1.91 -5.03 11.22
C LYS A 81 0.76 -5.54 10.34
N LEU A 82 -0.29 -6.09 10.95
CA LEU A 82 -1.42 -6.70 10.23
C LEU A 82 -2.19 -5.67 9.38
N ASP A 83 -2.64 -4.57 9.99
CA ASP A 83 -3.41 -3.53 9.30
C ASP A 83 -2.60 -2.80 8.23
N TYR A 84 -1.31 -2.55 8.49
CA TYR A 84 -0.42 -1.92 7.51
C TYR A 84 -0.31 -2.77 6.25
N PHE A 85 0.00 -4.06 6.39
CA PHE A 85 0.12 -4.95 5.23
C PHE A 85 -1.22 -5.16 4.53
N SER A 86 -2.30 -5.37 5.29
CA SER A 86 -3.66 -5.56 4.75
C SER A 86 -4.12 -4.40 3.85
N ARG A 87 -3.85 -3.14 4.28
CA ARG A 87 -4.26 -1.91 3.58
C ARG A 87 -3.26 -1.43 2.53
N PHE A 88 -1.96 -1.53 2.78
CA PHE A 88 -0.93 -0.85 1.99
C PHE A 88 0.18 -1.74 1.47
N GLY A 89 0.31 -2.96 1.98
CA GLY A 89 1.34 -3.88 1.55
C GLY A 89 1.06 -4.40 0.13
N THR A 90 2.13 -4.73 -0.59
CA THR A 90 2.04 -5.36 -1.91
C THR A 90 1.33 -6.72 -1.84
N LYS A 91 0.42 -6.96 -2.78
CA LYS A 91 -0.29 -8.24 -2.96
C LYS A 91 0.15 -8.89 -4.27
N CYS A 92 0.19 -10.21 -4.28
CA CYS A 92 0.53 -10.99 -5.47
C CYS A 92 -0.64 -10.94 -6.46
N ALA A 93 -0.40 -10.48 -7.69
CA ALA A 93 -1.44 -10.32 -8.70
C ALA A 93 -2.09 -11.65 -9.14
N GLN A 94 -1.42 -12.79 -8.94
CA GLN A 94 -1.96 -14.12 -9.28
C GLN A 94 -2.77 -14.77 -8.16
N CYS A 95 -2.41 -14.60 -6.88
CA CYS A 95 -3.06 -15.30 -5.76
C CYS A 95 -3.77 -14.37 -4.76
N GLY A 96 -3.69 -13.05 -4.94
CA GLY A 96 -4.29 -12.03 -4.07
C GLY A 96 -3.65 -11.91 -2.67
N ARG A 97 -2.80 -12.86 -2.27
CA ARG A 97 -2.17 -12.90 -0.95
C ARG A 97 -1.09 -11.82 -0.80
N GLN A 98 -0.86 -11.46 0.45
CA GLN A 98 0.20 -10.54 0.83
C GLN A 98 1.58 -11.06 0.39
N VAL A 99 2.44 -10.15 -0.05
CA VAL A 99 3.85 -10.39 -0.34
C VAL A 99 4.69 -9.82 0.79
N TYR A 100 5.52 -10.64 1.41
CA TYR A 100 6.41 -10.28 2.51
C TYR A 100 7.86 -10.09 2.04
N ALA A 101 8.68 -9.41 2.86
CA ALA A 101 10.10 -9.19 2.55
C ALA A 101 10.94 -10.48 2.52
N SER A 102 10.45 -11.56 3.13
CA SER A 102 11.02 -12.91 3.07
C SER A 102 10.64 -13.70 1.82
N ASP A 103 9.67 -13.22 1.04
CA ASP A 103 9.14 -13.97 -0.09
C ASP A 103 10.05 -13.80 -1.32
N TRP A 104 10.35 -14.90 -1.99
CA TRP A 104 10.91 -14.86 -3.33
C TRP A 104 9.85 -14.36 -4.30
N VAL A 105 10.15 -13.28 -5.02
CA VAL A 105 9.17 -12.56 -5.86
C VAL A 105 9.67 -12.37 -7.28
N ARG A 106 8.72 -12.10 -8.18
CA ARG A 106 8.98 -11.56 -9.52
C ARG A 106 8.15 -10.30 -9.74
N ARG A 107 8.68 -9.40 -10.56
CA ARG A 107 8.00 -8.17 -10.99
C ARG A 107 7.84 -8.21 -12.51
N ALA A 108 6.64 -7.88 -13.00
CA ALA A 108 6.34 -7.83 -14.42
C ALA A 108 5.30 -6.72 -14.67
N ARG A 109 5.60 -5.78 -15.57
CA ARG A 109 4.72 -4.64 -15.95
C ARG A 109 4.09 -3.91 -14.74
N GLY A 110 4.87 -3.68 -13.68
CA GLY A 110 4.43 -3.01 -12.45
C GLY A 110 3.74 -3.92 -11.41
N SER A 111 3.23 -5.09 -11.82
CA SER A 111 2.66 -6.09 -10.91
C SER A 111 3.72 -6.96 -10.24
N VAL A 112 3.40 -7.48 -9.06
CA VAL A 112 4.27 -8.37 -8.27
C VAL A 112 3.62 -9.73 -8.13
N TYR A 113 4.44 -10.78 -8.16
CA TYR A 113 4.06 -12.18 -8.06
C TYR A 113 4.99 -12.91 -7.11
N HIS A 114 4.49 -13.88 -6.34
CA HIS A 114 5.35 -14.87 -5.71
C HIS A 114 6.06 -15.71 -6.77
N LEU A 115 7.30 -16.14 -6.51
CA LEU A 115 8.09 -16.93 -7.45
C LEU A 115 7.35 -18.20 -7.91
N ALA A 116 6.72 -18.91 -6.97
CA ALA A 116 5.90 -20.10 -7.24
C ALA A 116 4.54 -19.77 -7.92
N CYS A 117 4.03 -18.55 -7.77
CA CYS A 117 2.83 -18.10 -8.47
C CYS A 117 3.11 -17.57 -9.88
N PHE A 118 4.39 -17.37 -10.25
CA PHE A 118 4.75 -16.95 -11.60
C PHE A 118 4.79 -18.15 -12.56
N ALA A 119 3.59 -18.61 -12.92
CA ALA A 119 3.34 -19.78 -13.75
C ALA A 119 2.34 -19.47 -14.87
N CYS A 120 2.45 -20.19 -15.98
CA CYS A 120 1.53 -20.05 -17.12
C CYS A 120 0.09 -20.38 -16.69
N PHE A 121 -0.85 -19.49 -16.98
CA PHE A 121 -2.26 -19.65 -16.64
C PHE A 121 -2.89 -20.89 -17.28
N SER A 122 -2.49 -21.26 -18.50
CA SER A 122 -3.02 -22.41 -19.23
C SER A 122 -2.46 -23.74 -18.72
N CYS A 123 -1.14 -23.96 -18.81
CA CYS A 123 -0.52 -25.25 -18.45
C CYS A 123 0.01 -25.36 -17.01
N LYS A 124 -0.14 -24.31 -16.19
CA LYS A 124 0.36 -24.22 -14.79
C LYS A 124 1.87 -24.41 -14.62
N ARG A 125 2.65 -24.53 -15.69
CA ARG A 125 4.12 -24.61 -15.66
C ARG A 125 4.70 -23.31 -15.10
N GLN A 126 5.49 -23.41 -14.04
CA GLN A 126 6.28 -22.29 -13.54
C GLN A 126 7.32 -21.87 -14.59
N LEU A 127 7.46 -20.56 -14.81
CA LEU A 127 8.44 -20.03 -15.75
C LEU A 127 9.77 -19.75 -15.05
N SER A 128 10.87 -19.76 -15.79
CA SER A 128 12.23 -19.49 -15.30
C SER A 128 12.76 -18.13 -15.73
N THR A 129 13.84 -17.67 -15.08
CA THR A 129 14.57 -16.46 -15.53
C THR A 129 15.11 -16.69 -16.93
N GLY A 130 14.91 -15.73 -17.83
CA GLY A 130 15.31 -15.83 -19.24
C GLY A 130 14.27 -16.46 -20.18
N GLU A 131 13.17 -17.03 -19.67
CA GLU A 131 12.05 -17.44 -20.54
C GLU A 131 11.20 -16.24 -20.97
N GLU A 132 10.78 -16.23 -22.23
CA GLU A 132 9.80 -15.27 -22.76
C GLU A 132 8.39 -15.61 -22.31
N PHE A 133 7.62 -14.59 -21.94
CA PHE A 133 6.24 -14.73 -21.52
C PHE A 133 5.36 -13.57 -22.00
N GLY A 134 4.08 -13.89 -22.23
CA GLY A 134 3.03 -12.91 -22.42
C GLY A 134 2.38 -12.56 -21.08
N LEU A 135 1.98 -11.29 -20.91
CA LEU A 135 1.15 -10.85 -19.79
C LEU A 135 -0.11 -10.18 -20.33
N VAL A 136 -1.26 -10.83 -20.12
CA VAL A 136 -2.57 -10.42 -20.62
C VAL A 136 -3.52 -10.29 -19.43
N GLU A 137 -4.03 -9.08 -19.18
CA GLU A 137 -4.91 -8.80 -18.02
C GLU A 137 -4.37 -9.29 -16.67
N GLY A 138 -3.04 -9.18 -16.47
CA GLY A 138 -2.35 -9.66 -15.26
C GLY A 138 -2.13 -11.19 -15.20
N ARG A 139 -2.66 -11.96 -16.15
CA ARG A 139 -2.42 -13.40 -16.32
C ARG A 139 -1.14 -13.64 -17.12
N VAL A 140 -0.26 -14.47 -16.56
CA VAL A 140 1.01 -14.87 -17.18
C VAL A 140 0.78 -16.04 -18.13
N LEU A 141 1.34 -16.00 -19.34
CA LEU A 141 1.31 -17.09 -20.32
C LEU A 141 2.72 -17.41 -20.81
N CYS A 142 3.07 -18.69 -20.92
CA CYS A 142 4.29 -19.08 -21.63
C CYS A 142 4.14 -18.77 -23.13
N ARG A 143 5.26 -18.54 -23.83
CA ARG A 143 5.29 -18.24 -25.27
C ARG A 143 4.32 -19.09 -26.11
N SER A 144 4.39 -20.42 -26.03
CA SER A 144 3.49 -21.30 -26.79
C SER A 144 1.99 -21.06 -26.53
N HIS A 145 1.55 -20.87 -25.29
CA HIS A 145 0.13 -20.58 -25.01
C HIS A 145 -0.27 -19.14 -25.34
N TYR A 146 0.70 -18.22 -25.32
CA TYR A 146 0.51 -16.85 -25.75
C TYR A 146 0.33 -16.76 -27.28
N ASP A 147 1.16 -17.47 -28.05
CA ASP A 147 1.07 -17.56 -29.51
C ASP A 147 -0.29 -18.19 -29.93
N ILE A 148 -0.70 -19.29 -29.30
CA ILE A 148 -2.01 -19.93 -29.53
C ILE A 148 -3.18 -18.97 -29.25
N MET A 149 -3.11 -18.20 -28.15
CA MET A 149 -4.12 -17.20 -27.81
C MET A 149 -4.20 -16.10 -28.87
N LEU A 150 -3.06 -15.61 -29.37
CA LEU A 150 -3.01 -14.58 -30.39
C LEU A 150 -3.57 -15.07 -31.74
N ASP A 151 -3.26 -16.31 -32.14
CA ASP A 151 -3.82 -16.92 -33.35
C ASP A 151 -5.32 -17.16 -33.26
N ASN A 152 -5.84 -17.56 -32.08
CA ASN A 152 -7.28 -17.67 -31.86
C ASN A 152 -7.97 -16.30 -31.99
N LEU A 153 -7.36 -15.23 -31.49
CA LEU A 153 -7.89 -13.87 -31.60
C LEU A 153 -7.87 -13.36 -33.05
N ARG A 154 -6.81 -13.64 -33.81
CA ARG A 154 -6.74 -13.34 -35.27
C ARG A 154 -7.87 -14.02 -36.04
N ARG A 155 -8.05 -15.33 -35.84
CA ARG A 155 -9.14 -16.08 -36.49
C ARG A 155 -10.52 -15.56 -36.07
N ALA A 156 -10.71 -15.17 -34.81
CA ALA A 156 -11.97 -14.59 -34.35
C ALA A 156 -12.27 -13.23 -35.04
N ALA A 157 -11.25 -12.41 -35.30
CA ALA A 157 -11.38 -11.16 -36.04
C ALA A 157 -11.67 -11.40 -37.54
N GLU A 158 -11.07 -12.42 -38.14
CA GLU A 158 -11.31 -12.81 -39.55
C GLU A 158 -12.69 -13.45 -39.77
N ASN A 159 -13.19 -14.20 -38.79
CA ASN A 159 -14.45 -14.95 -38.88
C ASN A 159 -15.72 -14.12 -38.63
N GLY A 160 -15.60 -12.84 -38.26
CA GLY A 160 -16.73 -11.90 -38.19
C GLY A 160 -17.84 -12.25 -37.18
N THR A 161 -17.58 -13.14 -36.21
CA THR A 161 -18.56 -13.50 -35.18
C THR A 161 -18.71 -12.38 -34.16
N GLY A 162 -19.65 -11.47 -34.41
CA GLY A 162 -20.11 -10.51 -33.42
C GLY A 162 -20.73 -11.21 -32.21
N LEU A 163 -20.24 -10.87 -31.02
CA LEU A 163 -20.81 -11.34 -29.75
C LEU A 163 -22.11 -10.57 -29.46
N THR A 164 -23.22 -10.98 -30.06
CA THR A 164 -24.56 -10.52 -29.67
C THR A 164 -25.08 -11.36 -28.52
N LEU A 165 -24.81 -10.92 -27.30
CA LEU A 165 -25.61 -11.31 -26.14
C LEU A 165 -26.79 -10.33 -26.06
N GLU A 166 -28.00 -10.79 -26.38
CA GLU A 166 -29.32 -10.33 -25.88
C GLU A 166 -30.46 -10.95 -26.71
N GLY A 167 -31.60 -11.19 -26.06
CA GLY A 167 -32.95 -11.19 -26.68
C GLY A 167 -33.30 -12.22 -27.75
N ALA A 168 -34.15 -13.20 -27.40
CA ALA A 168 -34.80 -14.05 -28.39
C ALA A 168 -36.09 -13.40 -28.96
N LEU A 169 -36.22 -13.42 -30.29
CA LEU A 169 -37.47 -13.38 -31.10
C LEU A 169 -38.22 -12.01 -31.25
N PRO A 170 -39.09 -11.82 -32.27
CA PRO A 170 -38.67 -11.48 -33.65
C PRO A 170 -39.56 -10.38 -34.31
N SER A 171 -39.60 -10.33 -35.65
CA SER A 171 -40.41 -9.45 -36.52
C SER A 171 -39.95 -7.98 -36.64
N ASP A 172 -40.11 -7.29 -37.79
CA ASP A 172 -40.85 -7.64 -39.01
C ASP A 172 -40.20 -7.10 -40.32
N GLN A 173 -40.86 -7.36 -41.45
CA GLN A 173 -40.46 -7.09 -42.84
C GLN A 173 -40.33 -5.59 -43.21
N ASP A 174 -39.35 -5.24 -44.07
CA ASP A 174 -39.60 -4.63 -45.39
C ASP A 174 -38.32 -4.69 -46.28
N CYS A 175 -38.26 -3.96 -47.41
CA CYS A 175 -37.88 -4.59 -48.68
C CYS A 175 -36.69 -4.00 -49.47
N GLN A 176 -36.09 -4.92 -50.25
CA GLN A 176 -35.38 -4.74 -51.54
C GLN A 176 -33.91 -4.23 -51.62
N PRO A 177 -33.13 -4.65 -52.64
CA PRO A 177 -31.68 -4.47 -52.72
C PRO A 177 -31.21 -3.52 -53.85
N LYS A 178 -29.95 -3.04 -53.78
CA LYS A 178 -29.03 -2.62 -54.88
C LYS A 178 -27.85 -1.78 -54.32
N PRO A 179 -26.75 -1.54 -55.07
CA PRO A 179 -25.83 -2.54 -55.62
C PRO A 179 -24.37 -2.28 -55.16
N ALA A 180 -23.45 -3.17 -55.48
CA ALA A 180 -22.05 -3.07 -55.03
C ALA A 180 -21.34 -1.77 -55.49
N LYS A 181 -20.80 -1.02 -54.52
CA LYS A 181 -19.70 -0.07 -54.72
C LYS A 181 -18.59 -0.41 -53.73
N ARG A 182 -17.37 -0.60 -54.24
CA ARG A 182 -16.21 -1.11 -53.51
C ARG A 182 -15.84 -0.15 -52.37
N ALA A 183 -16.19 -0.53 -51.14
CA ALA A 183 -15.89 0.28 -49.97
C ALA A 183 -14.36 0.37 -49.76
N ARG A 184 -13.82 1.57 -49.90
CA ARG A 184 -12.48 1.90 -49.41
C ARG A 184 -12.59 2.02 -47.90
N THR A 185 -12.35 0.92 -47.18
CA THR A 185 -12.39 0.90 -45.72
C THR A 185 -11.22 1.71 -45.18
N SER A 186 -11.48 2.99 -44.92
CA SER A 186 -10.70 3.79 -43.96
C SER A 186 -10.75 3.07 -42.62
N PHE A 187 -9.61 2.55 -42.18
CA PHE A 187 -9.47 2.02 -40.83
C PHE A 187 -9.70 3.16 -39.84
N THR A 188 -10.86 3.17 -39.20
CA THR A 188 -11.11 4.01 -38.02
C THR A 188 -10.22 3.51 -36.88
N ALA A 189 -9.74 4.44 -36.04
CA ALA A 189 -8.72 4.15 -35.03
C ALA A 189 -9.20 3.27 -33.85
N GLU A 190 -10.41 2.71 -33.93
CA GLU A 190 -11.03 1.88 -32.89
C GLU A 190 -10.71 0.38 -33.05
N GLN A 191 -10.21 -0.09 -34.21
CA GLN A 191 -9.73 -1.47 -34.36
C GLN A 191 -8.43 -1.78 -33.59
N LEU A 192 -7.75 -0.77 -33.03
CA LEU A 192 -6.41 -0.85 -32.43
C LEU A 192 -6.39 -1.22 -30.92
N GLN A 193 -7.38 -2.00 -30.46
CA GLN A 193 -7.44 -2.47 -29.06
C GLN A 193 -6.84 -3.87 -28.84
N VAL A 194 -6.10 -4.40 -29.83
CA VAL A 194 -5.40 -5.68 -29.73
C VAL A 194 -3.99 -5.56 -29.11
N ASP A 195 -3.43 -4.35 -29.00
CA ASP A 195 -2.04 -4.08 -28.56
C ASP A 195 -1.82 -4.07 -27.02
N ALA A 196 -2.66 -4.76 -26.24
CA ALA A 196 -2.52 -4.82 -24.78
C ALA A 196 -1.38 -5.74 -24.29
N ALA A 197 -0.78 -6.55 -25.17
CA ALA A 197 0.12 -7.63 -24.80
C ALA A 197 1.53 -7.47 -25.39
N LEU A 198 2.49 -7.07 -24.55
CA LEU A 198 3.90 -7.00 -24.92
C LEU A 198 4.71 -8.08 -24.20
N MET A 199 5.54 -8.77 -24.99
CA MET A 199 6.45 -9.82 -24.53
C MET A 199 7.48 -9.20 -23.59
N CYS A 200 7.62 -9.78 -22.40
CA CYS A 200 8.52 -9.27 -21.37
C CYS A 200 9.67 -10.26 -21.16
N VAL A 201 10.89 -9.75 -21.04
CA VAL A 201 12.08 -10.52 -20.63
C VAL A 201 12.46 -10.07 -19.22
N PHE A 202 12.80 -11.03 -18.37
CA PHE A 202 13.11 -10.77 -16.96
C PHE A 202 14.44 -10.04 -16.76
N ARG A 203 14.44 -9.07 -15.83
CA ARG A 203 15.62 -8.43 -15.25
C ARG A 203 15.39 -8.20 -13.76
N ASP A 204 16.47 -8.15 -12.99
CA ASP A 204 16.53 -8.71 -11.63
C ASP A 204 15.74 -8.08 -10.47
N ASN A 205 15.76 -8.82 -9.35
CA ASN A 205 15.07 -8.59 -8.09
C ASN A 205 15.24 -7.16 -7.50
N ALA A 206 14.11 -6.49 -7.25
CA ALA A 206 14.07 -5.29 -6.41
C ALA A 206 13.59 -5.63 -4.99
N VAL A 207 14.54 -5.57 -4.04
CA VAL A 207 14.34 -5.66 -2.59
C VAL A 207 13.29 -4.63 -2.14
N PHE A 208 12.36 -5.03 -1.28
CA PHE A 208 11.35 -4.11 -0.74
C PHE A 208 11.96 -3.16 0.29
N HIS A 209 12.15 -1.89 -0.10
CA HIS A 209 12.45 -0.81 0.83
C HIS A 209 11.20 -0.43 1.65
N MET A 210 10.87 -1.27 2.65
CA MET A 210 9.82 -0.99 3.62
C MET A 210 10.38 -0.12 4.76
N HIS A 211 9.76 1.02 5.03
CA HIS A 211 10.09 1.87 6.17
C HIS A 211 9.53 1.24 7.46
N VAL A 212 10.24 0.24 7.98
CA VAL A 212 9.98 -0.37 9.29
C VAL A 212 10.64 0.47 10.37
N TYR A 213 9.88 0.89 11.37
CA TYR A 213 10.42 1.60 12.54
C TYR A 213 10.50 0.64 13.71
N LEU A 214 11.71 0.47 14.25
CA LEU A 214 11.93 -0.21 15.52
C LEU A 214 11.37 0.64 16.65
N CYS A 215 10.57 0.04 17.53
CA CYS A 215 10.04 0.73 18.69
C CYS A 215 11.12 0.75 19.79
N GLY A 216 11.94 1.81 19.79
CA GLY A 216 13.00 1.98 20.77
C GLY A 216 12.47 2.58 22.08
N PHE A 217 12.76 1.92 23.20
CA PHE A 217 12.67 2.55 24.52
C PHE A 217 13.77 3.60 24.65
N VAL A 218 13.40 4.80 25.10
CA VAL A 218 14.34 5.81 25.57
C VAL A 218 14.16 5.93 27.08
N SER A 219 15.27 5.74 27.80
CA SER A 219 15.39 5.89 29.27
C SER A 219 15.88 7.28 29.65
#